data_AF-A0A7J9DHX4-F1
#
_entry.id   AF-A0A7J9DHX4-F1
#
_cell.length_a   1.000
_cell.length_b   1.000
_cell.length_c   1.000
_cell.angle_alpha   90.00
_cell.angle_beta   90.00
_cell.angle_gamma   90.00
#
_symmetry.space_group_name_H-M   'P 1'
#
loop_
_entity.id
_entity.type
_entity.pdbx_description
1 polymer ?
#
loop_
_entity_poly.entity_id
_entity_poly.type
_entity_poly.pdbx_seq_one_letter_code
_entity_poly.pdbx_strand_id
1 'polypeptide(L)'
;MSFLRPLSVFILLLSYVVIGSAEQCGRQAGGALCPGGLCCSQFGWCGSTANYCTVPGCQSQCSGSGPAPGPGGLTNLISREKFDRMLLHRNDGGCPARGFYTYDAFIAAARSFPAFATTGDQATRKREIAAFLAQTSHETTGGAGWAAPDGPYAWGYCYNRELNPPSSYCASDPNYPCSPGKQYFGRGPMQLSW
;
A
#
# COMPACT_ATOMS: atom_id res chain seq x y z
N MET A 1 -30.22 19.07 -62.98
CA MET A 1 -29.55 20.06 -62.10
C MET A 1 -30.43 20.15 -60.85
N SER A 2 -30.06 19.78 -59.64
CA SER A 2 -28.76 19.63 -59.02
C SER A 2 -28.93 18.95 -57.66
N PHE A 3 -28.11 17.93 -57.41
CA PHE A 3 -27.49 17.54 -56.15
C PHE A 3 -28.37 17.28 -54.89
N LEU A 4 -28.59 15.98 -54.66
CA LEU A 4 -28.63 15.38 -53.33
C LEU A 4 -27.47 15.89 -52.48
N ARG A 5 -27.77 16.50 -51.32
CA ARG A 5 -26.79 16.91 -50.30
C ARG A 5 -26.55 15.74 -49.33
N PRO A 6 -25.34 15.13 -49.29
CA PRO A 6 -25.00 14.10 -48.32
C PRO A 6 -24.51 14.79 -47.05
N LEU A 7 -25.41 15.21 -46.16
CA LEU A 7 -25.04 15.90 -44.92
C LEU A 7 -25.12 15.04 -43.66
N SER A 8 -25.38 13.73 -43.77
CA SER A 8 -25.57 12.86 -42.59
C SER A 8 -24.48 11.81 -42.34
N VAL A 9 -23.41 11.76 -43.13
CA VAL A 9 -22.34 10.75 -42.95
C VAL A 9 -21.08 11.32 -42.27
N PHE A 10 -20.96 12.64 -42.15
CA PHE A 10 -19.73 13.27 -41.59
C PHE A 10 -19.68 13.35 -40.06
N ILE A 11 -20.72 12.93 -39.34
CA ILE A 11 -20.80 13.02 -37.86
C ILE A 11 -20.34 11.72 -37.14
N LEU A 12 -20.06 10.64 -37.88
CA LEU A 12 -19.76 9.30 -37.33
C LEU A 12 -18.27 8.87 -37.41
N LEU A 13 -17.34 9.81 -37.59
CA LEU A 13 -15.88 9.54 -37.67
C LEU A 13 -15.04 10.39 -36.69
N LEU A 14 -15.64 10.82 -35.57
CA LEU A 14 -14.92 11.27 -34.37
C LEU A 14 -14.94 10.15 -33.31
N SER A 15 -14.73 8.90 -33.75
CA SER A 15 -14.24 7.85 -32.86
C SER A 15 -12.84 8.27 -32.41
N TYR A 16 -12.79 8.75 -31.17
CA TYR A 16 -11.60 9.03 -30.39
C TYR A 16 -10.46 8.06 -30.72
N VAL A 17 -9.52 8.49 -31.55
CA VAL A 17 -8.17 7.94 -31.51
C VAL A 17 -7.61 8.40 -30.18
N VAL A 18 -7.72 7.54 -29.16
CA VAL A 18 -6.86 7.66 -27.99
C VAL A 18 -5.46 7.35 -28.51
N ILE A 19 -4.74 8.38 -28.94
CA ILE A 19 -3.31 8.30 -29.19
C ILE A 19 -2.70 8.05 -27.81
N GLY A 20 -2.52 6.78 -27.45
CA GLY A 20 -1.63 6.43 -26.36
C GLY A 20 -0.24 6.83 -26.80
N SER A 21 0.22 8.01 -26.39
CA SER A 21 1.62 8.39 -26.52
C SER A 21 2.42 7.40 -25.69
N ALA A 22 3.04 6.42 -26.34
CA ALA A 22 4.11 5.69 -25.71
C ALA A 22 5.24 6.70 -25.48
N GLU A 23 5.67 6.87 -24.24
CA GLU A 23 6.79 7.75 -23.91
C GLU A 23 8.10 7.03 -24.29
N GLN A 24 9.03 7.76 -24.91
CA GLN A 24 10.34 7.20 -25.30
C GLN A 24 11.34 7.32 -24.14
N CYS A 25 12.17 6.30 -23.93
CA CYS A 25 13.24 6.31 -22.93
C CYS A 25 14.50 5.58 -23.44
N GLY A 26 15.58 5.62 -22.66
CA GLY A 26 16.83 4.91 -22.97
C GLY A 26 17.68 5.59 -24.03
N ARG A 27 18.58 4.83 -24.66
CA ARG A 27 19.58 5.36 -25.63
C ARG A 27 18.95 6.03 -26.84
N GLN A 28 17.71 5.65 -27.21
CA GLN A 28 16.94 6.25 -28.28
C GLN A 28 16.44 7.67 -27.95
N ALA A 29 16.37 8.00 -26.66
CA ALA A 29 15.88 9.28 -26.15
C ALA A 29 16.95 9.99 -25.30
N GLY A 30 18.22 9.90 -25.69
CA GLY A 30 19.32 10.58 -25.00
C GLY A 30 19.56 10.12 -23.55
N GLY A 31 19.16 8.89 -23.21
CA GLY A 31 19.25 8.36 -21.86
C GLY A 31 18.07 8.75 -20.96
N ALA A 32 16.99 9.30 -21.51
CA ALA A 32 15.79 9.65 -20.75
C ALA A 32 15.27 8.46 -19.94
N LEU A 33 14.87 8.73 -18.69
CA LEU A 33 14.20 7.75 -17.85
C LEU A 33 12.69 7.79 -18.11
N CYS A 34 12.05 6.64 -18.01
CA CYS A 34 10.61 6.55 -18.19
C CYS A 34 9.90 7.16 -16.97
N PRO A 35 8.88 8.01 -17.16
CA PRO A 35 8.13 8.62 -16.05
C PRO A 35 7.42 7.55 -15.21
N GLY A 36 7.22 7.84 -13.92
CA GLY A 36 6.53 6.93 -13.01
C GLY A 36 7.24 5.59 -12.79
N GLY A 37 8.57 5.53 -12.90
CA GLY A 37 9.34 4.32 -12.59
C GLY A 37 9.09 3.15 -13.55
N LEU A 38 8.53 3.40 -14.74
CA LEU A 38 8.28 2.37 -15.74
C LEU A 38 9.60 1.82 -16.31
N CYS A 39 9.63 0.55 -16.69
CA CYS A 39 10.81 -0.05 -17.29
C CYS A 39 11.04 0.53 -18.69
N CYS A 40 12.28 0.84 -19.03
CA CYS A 40 12.68 1.15 -20.39
C CYS A 40 12.97 -0.15 -21.14
N SER A 41 12.07 -0.53 -22.04
CA SER A 41 12.32 -1.69 -22.90
C SER A 41 13.60 -1.53 -23.74
N GLN A 42 14.09 -2.65 -24.28
CA GLN A 42 15.21 -2.65 -25.23
C GLN A 42 15.00 -1.76 -26.47
N PHE A 43 13.73 -1.48 -26.79
CA PHE A 43 13.31 -0.68 -27.93
C PHE A 43 13.15 0.81 -27.61
N GLY A 44 13.36 1.21 -26.35
CA GLY A 44 13.32 2.61 -25.94
C GLY A 44 11.91 3.13 -25.67
N TRP A 45 11.05 2.27 -25.14
CA TRP A 45 9.67 2.63 -24.77
C TRP A 45 9.40 2.33 -23.31
N CYS A 46 8.59 3.17 -22.68
CA CYS A 46 8.15 3.05 -21.29
C CYS A 46 7.05 1.99 -21.15
N GLY A 47 7.17 1.08 -20.18
CA GLY A 47 6.09 0.15 -19.86
C GLY A 47 6.35 -0.70 -18.62
N SER A 48 5.33 -1.47 -18.20
CA SER A 48 5.36 -2.24 -16.95
C SER A 48 5.18 -3.74 -17.14
N THR A 49 5.07 -4.23 -18.38
CA THR A 49 4.92 -5.67 -18.64
C THR A 49 6.27 -6.36 -18.75
N ALA A 50 6.28 -7.69 -18.73
CA ALA A 50 7.49 -8.51 -18.86
C ALA A 50 8.37 -8.11 -20.06
N ASN A 51 7.74 -7.74 -21.19
CA ASN A 51 8.43 -7.29 -22.41
C ASN A 51 9.23 -5.99 -22.24
N TYR A 52 8.99 -5.24 -21.17
CA TYR A 52 9.70 -4.01 -20.83
C TYR A 52 10.71 -4.22 -19.72
N CYS A 53 10.39 -5.05 -18.71
CA CYS A 53 11.17 -5.16 -17.49
C CYS A 53 12.08 -6.38 -17.43
N THR A 54 11.63 -7.54 -17.91
CA THR A 54 12.27 -8.84 -17.60
C THR A 54 12.95 -9.49 -18.80
N VAL A 55 12.73 -8.98 -20.00
CA VAL A 55 13.48 -9.41 -21.18
C VAL A 55 14.94 -8.94 -21.08
N PRO A 56 15.93 -9.76 -21.47
CA PRO A 56 17.30 -9.29 -21.66
C PRO A 56 17.29 -8.04 -22.55
N GLY A 57 17.96 -6.98 -22.11
CA GLY A 57 18.04 -5.73 -22.86
C GLY A 57 17.11 -4.61 -22.38
N CYS A 58 16.36 -4.78 -21.29
CA CYS A 58 15.84 -3.61 -20.58
C CYS A 58 16.99 -2.61 -20.28
N GLN A 59 16.77 -1.34 -20.59
CA GLN A 59 17.82 -0.32 -20.58
C GLN A 59 17.92 0.42 -19.25
N SER A 60 16.80 0.63 -18.56
CA SER A 60 16.72 1.33 -17.27
C SER A 60 15.44 0.97 -16.52
N GLN A 61 15.46 1.09 -15.19
CA GLN A 61 14.31 0.78 -14.32
C GLN A 61 13.84 -0.69 -14.43
N CYS A 62 14.77 -1.61 -14.73
CA CYS A 62 14.49 -3.00 -15.13
C CYS A 62 14.10 -3.96 -14.01
N SER A 63 14.43 -3.64 -12.77
CA SER A 63 14.23 -4.51 -11.61
C SER A 63 12.76 -4.61 -11.16
N GLY A 64 11.78 -4.22 -11.99
CA GLY A 64 10.36 -4.48 -11.74
C GLY A 64 9.81 -3.85 -10.46
N SER A 65 10.41 -2.78 -9.95
CA SER A 65 9.72 -1.85 -9.06
C SER A 65 8.96 -0.86 -9.94
N GLY A 66 7.79 -1.28 -10.45
CA GLY A 66 6.79 -0.32 -10.91
C GLY A 66 6.62 0.76 -9.84
N PRO A 67 6.25 2.00 -10.21
CA PRO A 67 6.68 3.23 -9.56
C PRO A 67 7.03 3.04 -8.09
N ALA A 68 8.29 3.34 -7.75
CA ALA A 68 8.55 3.95 -6.46
C ALA A 68 7.47 5.02 -6.26
N PRO A 69 6.73 5.02 -5.15
CA PRO A 69 5.90 6.13 -4.77
C PRO A 69 6.66 7.44 -4.98
N GLY A 70 6.41 8.16 -6.08
CA GLY A 70 6.25 9.59 -5.94
C GLY A 70 5.29 9.81 -4.77
N PRO A 71 5.43 10.88 -3.98
CA PRO A 71 4.67 11.09 -2.74
C PRO A 71 3.18 10.77 -2.98
N GLY A 72 2.73 9.54 -2.65
CA GLY A 72 1.59 8.98 -3.40
C GLY A 72 1.44 7.46 -3.47
N GLY A 73 2.49 6.68 -3.76
CA GLY A 73 2.32 5.26 -4.10
C GLY A 73 1.71 4.35 -3.00
N LEU A 74 2.09 4.49 -1.72
CA LEU A 74 1.38 3.80 -0.62
C LEU A 74 -0.01 4.43 -0.39
N THR A 75 -0.09 5.76 -0.42
CA THR A 75 -1.34 6.51 -0.18
C THR A 75 -2.40 6.28 -1.27
N ASN A 76 -1.98 5.83 -2.46
CA ASN A 76 -2.85 5.44 -3.58
C ASN A 76 -3.40 4.01 -3.40
N LEU A 77 -2.61 3.10 -2.83
CA LEU A 77 -3.07 1.73 -2.53
C LEU A 77 -4.06 1.73 -1.38
N ILE A 78 -3.71 2.45 -0.31
CA ILE A 78 -4.54 2.62 0.88
C ILE A 78 -4.66 4.12 1.18
N SER A 79 -5.78 4.71 0.74
CA SER A 79 -6.15 6.07 1.09
C SER A 79 -6.52 6.14 2.58
N ARG A 80 -6.52 7.35 3.14
CA ARG A 80 -7.02 7.60 4.50
C ARG A 80 -8.43 7.02 4.68
N GLU A 81 -9.33 7.29 3.75
CA GLU A 81 -10.69 6.74 3.78
C GLU A 81 -10.71 5.20 3.80
N LYS A 82 -9.88 4.53 2.99
CA LYS A 82 -9.80 3.05 3.03
C LYS A 82 -9.26 2.55 4.35
N PHE A 83 -8.22 3.18 4.89
CA PHE A 83 -7.68 2.86 6.21
C PHE A 83 -8.74 3.03 7.30
N ASP A 84 -9.47 4.15 7.27
CA ASP A 84 -10.52 4.45 8.24
C ASP A 84 -11.70 3.49 8.14
N ARG A 85 -12.09 3.09 6.92
CA ARG A 85 -13.13 2.07 6.72
C ARG A 85 -12.69 0.65 7.11
N MET A 86 -11.42 0.31 6.93
CA MET A 86 -10.90 -1.00 7.35
C MET A 86 -10.81 -1.10 8.88
N LEU A 87 -10.51 0.02 9.55
CA LEU A 87 -10.37 0.09 11.01
C LEU A 87 -11.51 0.92 11.62
N LEU A 88 -12.74 0.52 11.29
CA LEU A 88 -13.96 1.31 11.46
C LEU A 88 -14.20 1.75 12.91
N HIS A 89 -14.14 0.81 13.86
CA HIS A 89 -14.50 1.06 15.27
C HIS A 89 -13.31 1.36 16.18
N ARG A 90 -12.09 1.50 15.65
CA ARG A 90 -10.87 1.68 16.49
C ARG A 90 -10.91 2.92 17.40
N ASN A 91 -11.75 3.90 17.06
CA ASN A 91 -11.90 5.16 17.79
C ASN A 91 -13.20 5.23 18.61
N ASP A 92 -13.99 4.15 18.64
CA ASP A 92 -15.22 4.10 19.41
C ASP A 92 -14.94 4.20 20.91
N GLY A 93 -15.93 4.64 21.68
CA GLY A 93 -15.77 4.88 23.12
C GLY A 93 -15.35 3.64 23.93
N GLY A 94 -15.63 2.44 23.42
CA GLY A 94 -15.23 1.17 24.03
C GLY A 94 -13.77 0.78 23.80
N CYS A 95 -13.03 1.49 22.94
CA CYS A 95 -11.64 1.16 22.62
C CYS A 95 -10.64 1.97 23.46
N PRO A 96 -9.82 1.32 24.31
CA PRO A 96 -8.82 2.03 25.11
C PRO A 96 -7.76 2.76 24.28
N ALA A 97 -7.50 2.31 23.05
CA ALA A 97 -6.55 2.95 22.14
C ALA A 97 -7.20 4.03 21.24
N ARG A 98 -8.44 4.47 21.51
CA ARG A 98 -9.12 5.50 20.72
C ARG A 98 -8.23 6.74 20.52
N GLY A 99 -8.13 7.20 19.27
CA GLY A 99 -7.31 8.35 18.88
C GLY A 99 -5.79 8.07 18.76
N PHE A 100 -5.30 6.90 19.16
CA PHE A 100 -3.87 6.58 19.10
C PHE A 100 -3.42 6.20 17.68
N TYR A 101 -4.20 5.36 16.99
CA TYR A 101 -3.84 4.84 15.67
C TYR A 101 -4.33 5.75 14.54
N THR A 102 -3.44 6.61 14.06
CA THR A 102 -3.71 7.55 12.96
C THR A 102 -3.15 7.05 11.63
N TYR A 103 -3.82 7.42 10.54
CA TYR A 103 -3.31 7.16 9.19
C TYR A 103 -1.94 7.82 8.96
N ASP A 104 -1.73 9.02 9.50
CA ASP A 104 -0.46 9.73 9.36
C ASP A 104 0.69 9.00 10.04
N ALA A 105 0.46 8.42 11.22
CA ALA A 105 1.45 7.57 11.88
C ALA A 105 1.72 6.28 11.08
N PHE A 106 0.69 5.66 10.50
CA PHE A 106 0.86 4.50 9.62
C PHE A 106 1.74 4.82 8.39
N ILE A 107 1.44 5.92 7.70
CA ILE A 107 2.24 6.35 6.53
C ILE A 107 3.67 6.75 6.95
N ALA A 108 3.83 7.44 8.08
CA ALA A 108 5.15 7.81 8.59
C ALA A 108 6.00 6.58 8.92
N ALA A 109 5.43 5.57 9.60
CA ALA A 109 6.12 4.33 9.91
C ALA A 109 6.47 3.53 8.66
N ALA A 110 5.55 3.43 7.69
CA ALA A 110 5.79 2.71 6.44
C ALA A 110 6.95 3.30 5.62
N ARG A 111 7.22 4.61 5.72
CA ARG A 111 8.39 5.25 5.07
C ARG A 111 9.73 4.73 5.58
N SER A 112 9.79 4.21 6.80
CA SER A 112 11.00 3.57 7.35
C SER A 112 11.24 2.16 6.80
N PHE A 113 10.25 1.57 6.12
CA PHE A 113 10.32 0.24 5.53
C PHE A 113 10.02 0.32 4.02
N PRO A 114 10.96 0.81 3.19
CA PRO A 114 10.69 1.16 1.80
C PRO A 114 10.24 -0.02 0.92
N ALA A 115 10.51 -1.26 1.34
CA ALA A 115 10.04 -2.48 0.66
C ALA A 115 8.57 -2.83 0.95
N PHE A 116 7.98 -2.29 2.03
CA PHE A 116 6.61 -2.57 2.45
C PHE A 116 5.61 -2.03 1.44
N ALA A 117 4.78 -2.92 0.88
CA ALA A 117 3.77 -2.62 -0.12
C ALA A 117 4.31 -1.91 -1.38
N THR A 118 5.58 -2.15 -1.71
CA THR A 118 6.24 -1.69 -2.95
C THR A 118 6.75 -2.84 -3.80
N THR A 119 6.62 -4.09 -3.34
CA THR A 119 7.11 -5.29 -4.02
C THR A 119 6.00 -6.01 -4.78
N GLY A 120 6.25 -6.37 -6.04
CA GLY A 120 5.29 -7.11 -6.88
C GLY A 120 4.20 -6.25 -7.52
N ASP A 121 3.20 -6.91 -8.11
CA ASP A 121 2.10 -6.25 -8.79
C ASP A 121 1.12 -5.54 -7.81
N GLN A 122 0.20 -4.74 -8.35
CA GLN A 122 -0.73 -3.97 -7.52
C GLN A 122 -1.60 -4.87 -6.61
N ALA A 123 -1.97 -6.06 -7.09
CA ALA A 123 -2.74 -7.03 -6.30
C ALA A 123 -1.92 -7.56 -5.12
N THR A 124 -0.64 -7.87 -5.34
CA THR A 124 0.30 -8.33 -4.31
C THR A 124 0.54 -7.26 -3.27
N ARG A 125 0.77 -6.02 -3.68
CA ARG A 125 0.96 -4.88 -2.76
C ARG A 125 -0.29 -4.60 -1.92
N LYS A 126 -1.48 -4.68 -2.52
CA LYS A 126 -2.76 -4.61 -1.78
C LYS A 126 -2.91 -5.77 -0.80
N ARG A 127 -2.53 -6.98 -1.21
CA ARG A 127 -2.58 -8.19 -0.37
C ARG A 127 -1.62 -8.09 0.82
N GLU A 128 -0.43 -7.53 0.63
CA GLU A 128 0.53 -7.29 1.71
C GLU A 128 -0.04 -6.33 2.76
N ILE A 129 -0.62 -5.19 2.31
CA ILE A 129 -1.28 -4.23 3.22
C ILE A 129 -2.44 -4.92 3.96
N ALA A 130 -3.30 -5.65 3.24
CA ALA A 130 -4.44 -6.33 3.82
C ALA A 130 -4.02 -7.40 4.85
N ALA A 131 -2.98 -8.20 4.54
CA ALA A 131 -2.46 -9.20 5.44
C ALA A 131 -1.85 -8.58 6.70
N PHE A 132 -1.06 -7.52 6.53
CA PHE A 132 -0.49 -6.77 7.66
C PHE A 132 -1.59 -6.21 8.57
N LEU A 133 -2.57 -5.51 7.99
CA LEU A 133 -3.69 -4.94 8.76
C LEU A 133 -4.57 -6.02 9.39
N ALA A 134 -4.76 -7.17 8.74
CA ALA A 134 -5.56 -8.26 9.28
C ALA A 134 -4.88 -8.91 10.50
N GLN A 135 -3.59 -9.23 10.40
CA GLN A 135 -2.84 -9.82 11.52
C GLN A 135 -2.78 -8.85 12.70
N THR A 136 -2.40 -7.60 12.45
CA THR A 136 -2.36 -6.59 13.51
C THR A 136 -3.74 -6.26 14.10
N SER A 137 -4.81 -6.35 13.29
CA SER A 137 -6.18 -6.23 13.80
C SER A 137 -6.57 -7.39 14.71
N HIS A 138 -6.12 -8.61 14.41
CA HIS A 138 -6.33 -9.77 15.27
C HIS A 138 -5.69 -9.55 16.64
N GLU A 139 -4.40 -9.15 16.66
CA GLU A 139 -3.65 -8.88 17.90
C GLU A 139 -4.26 -7.79 18.78
N THR A 140 -5.07 -6.90 18.20
CA THR A 140 -5.59 -5.71 18.87
C THR A 140 -7.12 -5.62 18.87
N THR A 141 -7.80 -6.72 18.59
CA THR A 141 -9.24 -6.74 18.38
C THR A 141 -10.03 -6.38 19.64
N GLY A 142 -11.06 -5.57 19.48
CA GLY A 142 -12.10 -5.31 20.48
C GLY A 142 -13.43 -5.99 20.19
N GLY A 143 -13.51 -6.80 19.13
CA GLY A 143 -14.77 -7.40 18.68
C GLY A 143 -15.29 -8.43 19.69
N ALA A 144 -16.46 -8.18 20.28
CA ALA A 144 -17.12 -9.09 21.21
C ALA A 144 -17.82 -10.28 20.49
N GLY A 145 -17.06 -11.00 19.65
CA GLY A 145 -17.57 -12.10 18.82
C GLY A 145 -18.57 -11.63 17.74
N TRP A 146 -19.44 -12.54 17.30
CA TRP A 146 -20.36 -12.32 16.16
C TRP A 146 -21.44 -11.26 16.40
N ALA A 147 -21.64 -10.82 17.64
CA ALA A 147 -22.61 -9.78 18.00
C ALA A 147 -22.06 -8.35 17.88
N ALA A 148 -20.77 -8.19 17.54
CA ALA A 148 -20.17 -6.88 17.37
C ALA A 148 -20.84 -6.10 16.21
N PRO A 149 -21.15 -4.80 16.38
CA PRO A 149 -21.60 -3.94 15.28
C PRO A 149 -20.66 -4.04 14.07
N ASP A 150 -21.22 -4.09 12.87
CA ASP A 150 -20.48 -4.25 11.60
C ASP A 150 -19.59 -5.53 11.53
N GLY A 151 -19.84 -6.48 12.42
CA GLY A 151 -19.17 -7.77 12.50
C GLY A 151 -17.82 -7.72 13.23
N PRO A 152 -17.27 -8.88 13.65
CA PRO A 152 -16.08 -8.95 14.50
C PRO A 152 -14.81 -8.38 13.85
N TYR A 153 -14.76 -8.30 12.53
CA TYR A 153 -13.56 -7.88 11.78
C TYR A 153 -13.43 -6.35 11.61
N ALA A 154 -14.46 -5.59 11.99
CA ALA A 154 -14.44 -4.11 11.97
C ALA A 154 -13.81 -3.49 13.23
N TRP A 155 -13.38 -4.33 14.19
CA TRP A 155 -12.96 -3.95 15.55
C TRP A 155 -11.45 -4.13 15.81
N GLY A 156 -10.64 -4.26 14.76
CA GLY A 156 -9.19 -4.20 14.88
C GLY A 156 -8.69 -2.87 15.46
N TYR A 157 -7.47 -2.85 16.00
CA TYR A 157 -6.82 -1.65 16.52
C TYR A 157 -7.53 -0.98 17.71
N CYS A 158 -8.31 -1.75 18.47
CA CYS A 158 -9.03 -1.26 19.65
C CYS A 158 -8.11 -1.14 20.88
N TYR A 159 -7.05 -1.96 20.94
CA TYR A 159 -6.05 -1.96 22.01
C TYR A 159 -4.65 -1.60 21.48
N ASN A 160 -3.80 -1.03 22.34
CA ASN A 160 -2.39 -0.75 22.07
C ASN A 160 -1.45 -1.30 23.16
N ARG A 161 -2.02 -2.02 24.12
CA ARG A 161 -1.34 -2.59 25.26
C ARG A 161 -2.03 -3.89 25.64
N GLU A 162 -1.24 -4.89 26.01
CA GLU A 162 -1.70 -6.17 26.51
C GLU A 162 -2.61 -6.00 27.74
N LEU A 163 -3.67 -6.81 27.77
CA LEU A 163 -4.60 -6.86 28.89
C LEU A 163 -4.09 -7.84 29.95
N ASN A 164 -3.98 -7.36 31.19
CA ASN A 164 -3.58 -8.17 32.36
C ASN A 164 -2.28 -8.96 32.13
N PRO A 165 -1.16 -8.29 31.84
CA PRO A 165 0.09 -8.97 31.53
C PRO A 165 0.55 -9.83 32.73
N PRO A 166 0.80 -11.14 32.54
CA PRO A 166 1.17 -12.07 33.61
C PRO A 166 2.60 -11.88 34.12
N SER A 167 3.45 -11.15 33.39
CA SER A 167 4.85 -10.92 33.75
C SER A 167 5.38 -9.59 33.20
N SER A 168 6.65 -9.31 33.48
CA SER A 168 7.37 -8.19 32.87
C SER A 168 7.92 -8.50 31.48
N TYR A 169 7.86 -9.75 31.00
CA TYR A 169 8.43 -10.21 29.72
C TYR A 169 9.91 -9.84 29.56
N CYS A 170 10.63 -9.80 30.68
CA CYS A 170 12.07 -9.59 30.72
C CYS A 170 12.75 -10.95 30.67
N ALA A 171 13.41 -11.25 29.55
CA ALA A 171 14.32 -12.39 29.44
C ALA A 171 15.75 -11.98 29.82
N SER A 172 16.47 -12.86 30.50
CA SER A 172 17.89 -12.64 30.81
C SER A 172 18.73 -12.83 29.54
N ASP A 173 18.96 -11.75 28.80
CA ASP A 173 19.83 -11.73 27.62
C ASP A 173 20.94 -10.66 27.80
N PRO A 174 22.23 -11.04 27.74
CA PRO A 174 23.34 -10.08 27.87
C PRO A 174 23.41 -9.07 26.72
N ASN A 175 22.88 -9.39 25.53
CA ASN A 175 22.83 -8.47 24.39
C ASN A 175 21.61 -7.53 24.47
N TYR A 176 20.54 -7.95 25.15
CA TYR A 176 19.31 -7.17 25.31
C TYR A 176 18.90 -7.07 26.79
N PRO A 177 19.74 -6.44 27.63
CA PRO A 177 19.49 -6.38 29.06
C PRO A 177 18.22 -5.59 29.38
N CYS A 178 17.46 -6.10 30.36
CA CYS A 178 16.25 -5.43 30.81
C CYS A 178 16.58 -4.11 31.52
N SER A 179 15.96 -3.03 31.06
CA SER A 179 16.10 -1.72 31.69
C SER A 179 15.35 -1.70 33.03
N PRO A 180 15.97 -1.20 34.12
CA PRO A 180 15.32 -1.12 35.43
C PRO A 180 13.95 -0.43 35.38
N GLY A 181 12.94 -1.06 36.00
CA GLY A 181 11.57 -0.55 36.06
C GLY A 181 10.79 -0.58 34.73
N LYS A 182 11.36 -1.15 33.65
CA LYS A 182 10.66 -1.33 32.38
C LYS A 182 10.03 -2.72 32.30
N GLN A 183 8.98 -2.81 31.49
CA GLN A 183 8.20 -4.02 31.24
C GLN A 183 7.97 -4.15 29.74
N TYR A 184 7.99 -5.37 29.22
CA TYR A 184 8.04 -5.71 27.79
C TYR A 184 6.81 -6.51 27.33
N PHE A 185 5.69 -6.42 28.06
CA PHE A 185 4.40 -6.94 27.63
C PHE A 185 3.94 -6.33 26.29
N GLY A 186 2.95 -6.97 25.68
CA GLY A 186 2.47 -6.66 24.34
C GLY A 186 2.09 -5.19 24.14
N ARG A 187 2.63 -4.58 23.09
CA ARG A 187 2.31 -3.20 22.71
C ARG A 187 2.15 -3.03 21.21
N GLY A 188 1.32 -2.05 20.86
CA GLY A 188 1.10 -1.62 19.49
C GLY A 188 0.38 -2.67 18.63
N PRO A 189 0.41 -2.49 17.29
CA PRO A 189 -0.37 -3.28 16.36
C PRO A 189 0.00 -4.77 16.32
N MET A 190 1.27 -5.11 16.52
CA MET A 190 1.76 -6.49 16.49
C MET A 190 1.86 -7.12 17.90
N GLN A 191 1.33 -6.45 18.94
CA GLN A 191 1.50 -6.85 20.35
C GLN A 191 2.93 -7.32 20.68
N LEU A 192 3.92 -6.53 20.25
CA LEU A 192 5.33 -6.91 20.33
C LEU A 192 5.73 -7.21 21.78
N SER A 193 6.22 -8.43 22.00
CA SER A 193 6.64 -9.03 23.28
C SER A 193 7.78 -10.02 23.01
N TRP A 194 8.41 -10.52 24.08
CA TRP A 194 9.46 -11.55 24.04
C TRP A 194 9.01 -12.85 24.69
#